data_AF-A0A7U2R9W6-F1
#
_entry.id   AF-A0A7U2R9W6-F1
#
_cell.length_a   1.000
_cell.length_b   1.000
_cell.length_c   1.000
_cell.angle_alpha   90.00
_cell.angle_beta   90.00
_cell.angle_gamma   90.00
#
_symmetry.space_group_name_H-M   'P 1'
#
loop_
_entity.id
_entity.type
_entity.pdbx_description
1 polymer ?
#
loop_
_entity_poly.entity_id
_entity_poly.type
_entity_poly.pdbx_seq_one_letter_code
_entity_poly.pdbx_strand_id
1 'polypeptide(L)'
;MEQNPSKKKWYENEALIIILFFIMPPLGIYGMVKRNTVAWKKALYILPASFYTFFMVIFIGILGTFLNDTDKNKLENTNDSTNIAVDEVKTETPPVDVAKLIEFQKTWSDSVVKSWNGQFIISKKLSLPDTINFELSKKATQSFNSNKSQSLPMYLFNYKNAITKKFGTKYNDIQTTIDFIPNVELTKNNNPNDWTHPIMKNKGLKIFGGNEYSKEFVGTLQCKYKDETNGNTYYILYKDNGSETRIVDYEFDNYWIKRNDSNYNSAIGISKCY
;
A
#
# COMPACT_ATOMS: atom_id res chain seq x y z
N MET A 1 -37.80 -11.52 61.59
CA MET A 1 -36.57 -10.90 61.05
C MET A 1 -36.46 -11.29 59.58
N GLU A 2 -37.14 -10.54 58.72
CA GLU A 2 -37.07 -10.74 57.27
C GLU A 2 -35.77 -10.13 56.77
N GLN A 3 -34.87 -10.97 56.26
CA GLN A 3 -33.64 -10.51 55.63
C GLN A 3 -33.97 -9.84 54.30
N ASN A 4 -33.80 -8.52 54.28
CA ASN A 4 -33.91 -7.67 53.11
C ASN A 4 -33.00 -8.21 51.99
N PRO A 5 -33.51 -8.54 50.78
CA PRO A 5 -32.68 -9.11 49.73
C PRO A 5 -31.60 -8.09 49.33
N SER A 6 -30.35 -8.48 49.53
CA SER A 6 -29.16 -7.75 49.08
C SER A 6 -29.36 -7.25 47.65
N LYS A 7 -29.47 -5.94 47.49
CA LYS A 7 -29.71 -5.27 46.20
C LYS A 7 -28.48 -5.47 45.32
N LYS A 8 -28.49 -6.54 44.51
CA LYS A 8 -27.39 -6.93 43.62
C LYS A 8 -27.02 -5.74 42.74
N LYS A 9 -25.78 -5.30 42.81
CA LYS A 9 -25.30 -4.15 42.05
C LYS A 9 -25.17 -4.53 40.57
N TRP A 10 -25.54 -3.62 39.67
CA TRP A 10 -25.57 -3.90 38.22
C TRP A 10 -24.21 -4.37 37.67
N TYR A 11 -23.11 -3.86 38.24
CA TYR A 11 -21.74 -4.20 37.87
C TYR A 11 -21.26 -5.57 38.40
N GLU A 12 -22.13 -6.34 39.04
CA GLU A 12 -21.84 -7.75 39.39
C GLU A 12 -22.30 -8.72 38.30
N ASN A 13 -23.08 -8.25 37.31
CA ASN A 13 -23.49 -9.03 36.15
C ASN A 13 -22.43 -8.94 35.04
N GLU A 14 -21.73 -10.05 34.80
CA GLU A 14 -20.65 -10.14 33.81
C GLU A 14 -21.13 -9.93 32.38
N ALA A 15 -22.26 -10.53 32.00
CA ALA A 15 -22.84 -10.36 30.67
C ALA A 15 -23.20 -8.89 30.41
N LEU A 16 -23.75 -8.22 31.42
CA LEU A 16 -24.13 -6.80 31.32
C LEU A 16 -22.90 -5.89 31.17
N ILE A 17 -21.79 -6.18 31.86
CA ILE A 17 -20.53 -5.44 31.69
C ILE A 17 -19.95 -5.65 30.28
N ILE A 18 -19.97 -6.89 29.78
CA ILE A 18 -19.49 -7.21 28.42
C ILE A 18 -20.31 -6.45 27.39
N ILE A 19 -21.64 -6.44 27.52
CA ILE A 19 -22.53 -5.67 26.63
C ILE A 19 -22.21 -4.17 26.71
N LEU A 20 -22.02 -3.63 27.92
CA LEU A 20 -21.67 -2.23 28.11
C LEU A 20 -20.30 -1.87 27.53
N PHE A 21 -19.35 -2.81 27.46
CA PHE A 21 -18.07 -2.56 26.78
C PHE A 21 -18.21 -2.30 25.28
N PHE A 22 -19.25 -2.81 24.62
CA PHE A 22 -19.49 -2.57 23.20
C PHE A 22 -20.40 -1.37 22.92
N ILE A 23 -21.39 -1.12 23.79
CA ILE A 23 -22.41 -0.08 23.57
C ILE A 23 -22.01 1.26 24.22
N MET A 24 -21.47 1.23 25.44
CA MET A 24 -21.03 2.42 26.18
C MET A 24 -19.72 2.13 26.91
N PRO A 25 -18.59 2.09 26.18
CA PRO A 25 -17.31 1.64 26.70
C PRO A 25 -16.86 2.33 28.00
N PRO A 26 -17.07 3.65 28.22
CA PRO A 26 -16.77 4.29 29.49
C PRO A 26 -17.52 3.68 30.68
N LEU A 27 -18.78 3.29 30.47
CA LEU A 27 -19.64 2.68 31.49
C LEU A 27 -19.25 1.22 31.76
N GLY A 28 -18.85 0.48 30.72
CA GLY A 28 -18.30 -0.87 30.83
C GLY A 28 -16.99 -0.91 31.62
N ILE A 29 -16.07 0.01 31.31
CA ILE A 29 -14.80 0.19 32.05
C ILE A 29 -15.09 0.52 33.52
N TYR A 30 -15.99 1.47 33.78
CA TYR A 30 -16.38 1.85 35.14
C TYR A 30 -16.95 0.66 35.95
N GLY A 31 -17.84 -0.12 35.34
CA GLY A 31 -18.40 -1.32 35.95
C GLY A 31 -17.33 -2.36 36.29
N MET A 32 -16.38 -2.58 35.37
CA MET A 32 -15.29 -3.55 35.57
C MET A 32 -14.30 -3.13 36.67
N VAL A 33 -14.03 -1.82 36.79
CA VAL A 33 -13.18 -1.28 37.87
C VAL A 33 -13.83 -1.50 39.25
N LYS A 34 -15.15 -1.26 39.37
CA LYS A 34 -15.94 -1.43 40.60
C LYS A 34 -16.15 -2.90 41.01
N ARG A 35 -15.99 -3.85 40.09
CA ARG A 35 -16.15 -5.28 40.37
C ARG A 35 -15.01 -5.82 41.24
N ASN A 36 -15.33 -6.68 42.22
CA ASN A 36 -14.34 -7.34 43.05
C ASN A 36 -13.78 -8.58 42.32
N THR A 37 -12.93 -8.35 41.31
CA THR A 37 -12.29 -9.39 40.50
C THR A 37 -10.77 -9.20 40.46
N VAL A 38 -10.06 -10.31 40.27
CA VAL A 38 -8.59 -10.35 40.14
C VAL A 38 -8.12 -9.36 39.06
N ALA A 39 -7.09 -8.57 39.37
CA ALA A 39 -6.59 -7.46 38.55
C ALA A 39 -6.27 -7.86 37.10
N TRP A 40 -5.72 -9.06 36.88
CA TRP A 40 -5.42 -9.60 35.55
C TRP A 40 -6.67 -9.75 34.66
N LYS A 41 -7.80 -10.18 35.24
CA LYS A 41 -9.07 -10.26 34.51
C LYS A 41 -9.57 -8.86 34.12
N LYS A 42 -9.35 -7.84 34.96
CA LYS A 42 -9.69 -6.45 34.61
C LYS A 42 -8.87 -5.96 33.41
N ALA A 43 -7.57 -6.21 33.41
CA ALA A 43 -6.68 -5.83 32.30
C ALA A 43 -7.08 -6.50 30.98
N LEU A 44 -7.44 -7.79 31.02
CA LEU A 44 -7.81 -8.56 29.83
C LEU A 44 -9.08 -8.06 29.14
N TYR A 45 -10.01 -7.42 29.86
CA TYR A 45 -11.21 -6.81 29.27
C TYR A 45 -11.02 -5.33 28.91
N ILE A 46 -10.27 -4.58 29.72
CA ILE A 46 -10.04 -3.14 29.49
C ILE A 46 -9.17 -2.90 28.25
N LEU A 47 -8.13 -3.73 28.03
CA LEU A 47 -7.21 -3.55 26.90
C LEU A 47 -7.92 -3.68 25.53
N PRO A 48 -8.65 -4.76 25.22
CA PRO A 48 -9.38 -4.88 23.96
C PRO A 48 -10.47 -3.82 23.81
N ALA A 49 -11.16 -3.47 24.90
CA ALA A 49 -12.20 -2.44 24.86
C ALA A 49 -11.63 -1.04 24.54
N SER A 50 -10.48 -0.69 25.14
CA SER A 50 -9.79 0.57 24.85
C SER A 50 -9.31 0.65 23.40
N PHE A 51 -8.84 -0.47 22.86
CA PHE A 51 -8.47 -0.59 21.46
C PHE A 51 -9.71 -0.44 20.55
N TYR A 52 -10.81 -1.13 20.87
CA TYR A 52 -12.07 -1.01 20.13
C TYR A 52 -12.63 0.41 20.12
N THR A 53 -12.60 1.13 21.25
CA THR A 53 -13.01 2.54 21.29
C THR A 53 -12.18 3.42 20.38
N PHE A 54 -10.87 3.22 20.37
CA PHE A 54 -9.96 3.99 19.54
C PHE A 54 -10.25 3.75 18.05
N PHE A 55 -10.47 2.50 17.67
CA PHE A 55 -10.84 2.13 16.30
C PHE A 55 -12.23 2.63 15.90
N MET A 56 -13.23 2.60 16.80
CA MET A 56 -14.57 3.12 16.52
C MET A 56 -14.55 4.63 16.27
N VAL A 57 -13.78 5.41 17.02
CA VAL A 57 -13.65 6.86 16.78
C VAL A 57 -13.01 7.14 15.43
N ILE A 58 -11.96 6.38 15.06
CA ILE A 58 -11.33 6.49 13.74
C ILE A 58 -12.33 6.09 12.63
N PHE A 59 -13.07 5.00 12.82
CA PHE A 59 -14.02 4.51 11.85
C PHE A 59 -15.18 5.48 11.63
N ILE A 60 -15.74 6.06 12.69
CA ILE A 60 -16.78 7.11 12.60
C ILE A 60 -16.23 8.35 11.89
N GLY A 61 -14.99 8.75 12.16
CA GLY A 61 -14.33 9.86 11.47
C GLY A 61 -14.21 9.62 9.96
N ILE A 62 -13.82 8.41 9.56
CA ILE A 62 -13.74 8.01 8.14
C ILE A 62 -15.14 7.97 7.53
N LEU A 63 -16.13 7.35 8.18
CA LEU A 63 -17.49 7.24 7.67
C LEU A 63 -18.16 8.62 7.51
N GLY A 64 -17.88 9.56 8.42
CA GLY A 64 -18.35 10.94 8.33
C GLY A 64 -17.84 11.67 7.09
N THR A 65 -16.61 11.39 6.65
CA THR A 65 -16.09 11.97 5.39
C THR A 65 -16.80 11.41 4.15
N PHE A 66 -17.20 10.13 4.16
CA PHE A 66 -17.93 9.52 3.05
C PHE A 66 -19.38 10.02 2.93
N LEU A 67 -20.07 10.23 4.05
CA LEU A 67 -21.47 10.69 4.01
C LEU A 67 -21.60 12.16 3.57
N ASN A 68 -20.64 13.01 3.94
CA ASN A 68 -20.64 14.44 3.60
C ASN A 68 -20.42 14.70 2.09
N ASP A 69 -19.77 13.76 1.38
CA ASP A 69 -19.62 13.82 -0.09
C ASP A 69 -20.90 13.39 -0.82
N THR A 70 -21.74 12.55 -0.23
CA THR A 70 -23.03 12.14 -0.83
C THR A 70 -24.09 13.23 -0.79
N ASP A 71 -24.13 14.08 0.24
CA ASP A 71 -25.14 15.14 0.35
C ASP A 71 -24.87 16.32 -0.59
N LYS A 72 -23.60 16.59 -0.95
CA LYS A 72 -23.27 17.57 -1.98
C LYS A 72 -23.65 17.10 -3.39
N ASN A 73 -23.61 15.79 -3.65
CA ASN A 73 -23.94 15.24 -4.97
C ASN A 73 -25.43 14.99 -5.20
N LYS A 74 -26.29 15.11 -4.17
CA LYS A 74 -27.73 14.84 -4.28
C LYS A 74 -28.60 16.08 -4.38
N LEU A 75 -28.07 17.28 -4.09
CA LEU A 75 -28.84 18.52 -4.13
C LEU A 75 -28.94 19.17 -5.54
N GLU A 76 -28.15 18.71 -6.52
CA GLU A 76 -28.15 19.29 -7.88
C GLU A 76 -29.07 18.58 -8.89
N ASN A 77 -29.62 17.41 -8.55
CA ASN A 77 -30.41 16.60 -9.51
C ASN A 77 -31.91 16.56 -9.21
N THR A 78 -32.51 17.70 -8.89
CA THR A 78 -33.97 17.83 -8.96
C THR A 78 -34.35 19.25 -9.35
N ASN A 79 -34.41 19.51 -10.66
CA ASN A 79 -35.42 20.41 -11.22
C ASN A 79 -35.83 19.90 -12.61
N ASP A 80 -37.13 19.67 -12.70
CA ASP A 80 -37.87 19.10 -13.81
C ASP A 80 -38.09 20.15 -14.93
N SER A 81 -38.06 19.65 -16.16
CA SER A 81 -38.63 20.17 -17.42
C SER A 81 -38.72 21.68 -17.69
N THR A 82 -38.11 22.12 -18.80
CA THR A 82 -38.79 22.70 -19.99
C THR A 82 -37.80 23.13 -21.06
N ASN A 83 -38.09 22.75 -22.31
CA ASN A 83 -37.42 23.26 -23.51
C ASN A 83 -37.64 24.77 -23.65
N ILE A 84 -36.62 25.58 -23.41
CA ILE A 84 -36.50 26.92 -23.97
C ILE A 84 -35.06 27.09 -24.44
N ALA A 85 -34.90 27.28 -25.75
CA ALA A 85 -33.65 27.75 -26.33
C ALA A 85 -33.36 29.14 -25.76
N VAL A 86 -32.37 29.23 -24.86
CA VAL A 86 -31.73 30.48 -24.45
C VAL A 86 -30.24 30.20 -24.47
N ASP A 87 -29.52 31.08 -25.14
CA ASP A 87 -28.09 31.03 -25.43
C ASP A 87 -27.25 30.33 -24.36
N GLU A 88 -26.37 29.41 -24.79
CA GLU A 88 -25.25 28.94 -23.99
C GLU A 88 -24.49 30.17 -23.47
N VAL A 89 -24.79 30.58 -22.25
CA VAL A 89 -23.83 31.29 -21.43
C VAL A 89 -22.76 30.25 -21.13
N LYS A 90 -21.76 30.16 -22.02
CA LYS A 90 -20.43 29.70 -21.64
C LYS A 90 -20.01 30.58 -20.49
N THR A 91 -20.23 30.11 -19.26
CA THR A 91 -19.44 30.52 -18.11
C THR A 91 -18.02 30.05 -18.39
N GLU A 92 -17.31 30.81 -19.22
CA GLU A 92 -15.86 30.79 -19.24
C GLU A 92 -15.43 31.17 -17.82
N THR A 93 -15.19 30.16 -16.98
CA THR A 93 -14.36 30.34 -15.80
C THR A 93 -13.09 31.02 -16.29
N PRO A 94 -12.73 32.20 -15.76
CA PRO A 94 -11.51 32.89 -16.21
C PRO A 94 -10.35 31.90 -16.08
N PRO A 95 -9.41 31.87 -17.05
CA PRO A 95 -8.31 30.92 -17.03
C PRO A 95 -7.64 31.03 -15.66
N VAL A 96 -7.76 29.96 -14.88
CA VAL A 96 -7.22 29.92 -13.53
C VAL A 96 -5.73 30.23 -13.66
N ASP A 97 -5.24 31.27 -12.99
CA ASP A 97 -3.82 31.63 -13.01
C ASP A 97 -2.97 30.45 -12.48
N VAL A 98 -2.50 29.61 -13.41
CA VAL A 98 -1.75 28.39 -13.13
C VAL A 98 -0.31 28.69 -12.69
N ALA A 99 0.19 29.91 -12.92
CA ALA A 99 1.58 30.26 -12.60
C ALA A 99 1.88 30.08 -11.10
N LYS A 100 0.95 30.49 -10.23
CA LYS A 100 1.06 30.32 -8.78
C LYS A 100 0.99 28.86 -8.35
N LEU A 101 0.21 28.04 -9.05
CA LEU A 101 0.15 26.60 -8.80
C LEU A 101 1.46 25.92 -9.20
N ILE A 102 1.99 26.25 -10.38
CA ILE A 102 3.27 25.72 -10.89
C ILE A 102 4.41 26.07 -9.92
N GLU A 103 4.48 27.32 -9.48
CA GLU A 103 5.49 27.75 -8.50
C GLU A 103 5.38 26.97 -7.19
N PHE A 104 4.16 26.82 -6.67
CA PHE A 104 3.92 26.00 -5.48
C PHE A 104 4.32 24.53 -5.69
N GLN A 105 3.94 23.91 -6.81
CA GLN A 105 4.28 22.52 -7.13
C GLN A 105 5.80 22.31 -7.19
N LYS A 106 6.55 23.27 -7.76
CA LYS A 106 8.02 23.25 -7.75
C LYS A 106 8.56 23.26 -6.30
N THR A 107 8.18 24.25 -5.51
CA THR A 107 8.66 24.37 -4.11
C THR A 107 8.24 23.19 -3.23
N TRP A 108 7.00 22.72 -3.37
CA TRP A 108 6.50 21.57 -2.62
C TRP A 108 7.28 20.30 -2.97
N SER A 109 7.49 20.05 -4.26
CA SER A 109 8.24 18.88 -4.71
C SER A 109 9.74 18.97 -4.37
N ASP A 110 10.35 20.17 -4.34
CA ASP A 110 11.68 20.39 -3.74
C ASP A 110 11.72 19.96 -2.27
N SER A 111 10.73 20.38 -1.48
CA SER A 111 10.65 20.02 -0.06
C SER A 111 10.55 18.52 0.14
N VAL A 112 9.78 17.82 -0.70
CA VAL A 112 9.65 16.36 -0.66
C VAL A 112 10.99 15.68 -0.94
N VAL A 113 11.68 16.06 -2.02
CA VAL A 113 12.99 15.46 -2.33
C VAL A 113 13.99 15.72 -1.19
N LYS A 114 14.01 16.95 -0.66
CA LYS A 114 14.90 17.34 0.43
C LYS A 114 14.63 16.56 1.72
N SER A 115 13.36 16.32 2.07
CA SER A 115 13.02 15.59 3.32
C SER A 115 13.53 14.15 3.32
N TRP A 116 13.71 13.54 2.15
CA TRP A 116 14.25 12.18 2.04
C TRP A 116 15.76 12.11 2.04
N ASN A 117 16.45 13.22 1.75
CA ASN A 117 17.91 13.29 1.73
C ASN A 117 18.56 12.12 0.95
N GLY A 118 17.95 11.72 -0.17
CA GLY A 118 18.42 10.63 -1.03
C GLY A 118 18.15 9.20 -0.55
N GLN A 119 17.53 9.00 0.62
CA GLN A 119 17.29 7.65 1.16
C GLN A 119 16.24 6.87 0.36
N PHE A 120 15.12 7.52 0.03
CA PHE A 120 14.01 6.91 -0.71
C PHE A 120 13.73 7.64 -2.02
N ILE A 121 13.58 8.97 -1.99
CA ILE A 121 13.45 9.82 -3.17
C ILE A 121 14.79 10.54 -3.38
N ILE A 122 15.30 10.52 -4.61
CA ILE A 122 16.58 11.16 -4.97
C ILE A 122 16.41 12.37 -5.89
N SER A 123 15.36 12.38 -6.72
CA SER A 123 15.15 13.44 -7.70
C SER A 123 13.66 13.56 -8.06
N LYS A 124 13.33 14.56 -8.89
CA LYS A 124 12.00 14.71 -9.45
C LYS A 124 12.05 15.11 -10.92
N LYS A 125 11.02 14.73 -11.66
CA LYS A 125 10.75 15.16 -13.04
C LYS A 125 9.36 15.79 -13.07
N LEU A 126 9.26 16.96 -13.68
CA LEU A 126 8.09 17.81 -13.61
C LEU A 126 7.54 18.06 -15.02
N SER A 127 6.25 17.80 -15.22
CA SER A 127 5.47 18.22 -16.38
C SER A 127 4.25 18.96 -15.86
N LEU A 128 4.46 20.20 -15.39
CA LEU A 128 3.46 20.95 -14.62
C LEU A 128 2.45 21.66 -15.53
N PRO A 129 1.19 21.81 -15.07
CA PRO A 129 0.67 21.46 -13.74
C PRO A 129 0.27 19.98 -13.57
N ASP A 130 0.42 19.19 -14.62
CA ASP A 130 -0.28 17.90 -14.74
C ASP A 130 0.43 16.74 -14.04
N THR A 131 1.75 16.75 -13.94
CA THR A 131 2.50 15.58 -13.48
C THR A 131 3.75 15.92 -12.65
N ILE A 132 3.89 15.24 -11.52
CA ILE A 132 5.06 15.26 -10.64
C ILE A 132 5.55 13.82 -10.46
N ASN A 133 6.71 13.51 -11.03
CA ASN A 133 7.32 12.18 -10.90
C ASN A 133 8.49 12.25 -9.92
N PHE A 134 8.53 11.37 -8.93
CA PHE A 134 9.63 11.24 -7.98
C PHE A 134 10.48 10.02 -8.33
N GLU A 135 11.78 10.26 -8.55
CA GLU A 135 12.73 9.17 -8.80
C GLU A 135 13.15 8.52 -7.49
N LEU A 136 13.04 7.21 -7.44
CA LEU A 136 13.43 6.40 -6.30
C LEU A 136 14.95 6.18 -6.24
N SER A 137 15.46 6.00 -5.02
CA SER A 137 16.82 5.51 -4.78
C SER A 137 16.99 4.08 -5.32
N LYS A 138 18.24 3.64 -5.50
CA LYS A 138 18.53 2.25 -5.94
C LYS A 138 17.89 1.22 -5.02
N LYS A 139 18.09 1.39 -3.70
CA LYS A 139 17.53 0.51 -2.68
C LYS A 139 16.00 0.53 -2.69
N ALA A 140 15.40 1.71 -2.79
CA ALA A 140 13.95 1.84 -2.86
C ALA A 140 13.39 1.11 -4.10
N THR A 141 13.99 1.33 -5.27
CA THR A 141 13.61 0.70 -6.55
C THR A 141 13.61 -0.83 -6.48
N GLN A 142 14.57 -1.44 -5.78
CA GLN A 142 14.66 -2.90 -5.60
C GLN A 142 13.55 -3.48 -4.71
N SER A 143 13.01 -2.68 -3.80
CA SER A 143 11.92 -3.08 -2.90
C SER A 143 10.53 -2.60 -3.35
N PHE A 144 10.47 -1.68 -4.31
CA PHE A 144 9.25 -1.00 -4.70
C PHE A 144 8.47 -1.84 -5.70
N ASN A 145 7.31 -2.35 -5.29
CA ASN A 145 6.29 -2.87 -6.19
C ASN A 145 5.32 -1.72 -6.50
N SER A 146 5.38 -1.19 -7.72
CA SER A 146 4.60 -0.04 -8.18
C SER A 146 3.09 -0.21 -8.03
N ASN A 147 2.61 -1.45 -7.87
CA ASN A 147 1.18 -1.75 -7.81
C ASN A 147 0.64 -1.99 -6.38
N LYS A 148 1.45 -1.86 -5.31
CA LYS A 148 1.02 -2.20 -3.93
C LYS A 148 1.36 -1.18 -2.84
N SER A 149 2.00 -0.05 -3.16
CA SER A 149 2.61 0.79 -2.12
C SER A 149 1.67 1.86 -1.55
N GLN A 150 1.39 1.75 -0.25
CA GLN A 150 0.72 2.75 0.61
C GLN A 150 1.31 4.17 0.51
N SER A 151 2.51 4.31 -0.06
CA SER A 151 3.19 5.59 -0.23
C SER A 151 2.48 6.50 -1.22
N LEU A 152 2.04 6.02 -2.38
CA LEU A 152 1.45 6.89 -3.42
C LEU A 152 0.21 7.65 -2.93
N PRO A 153 -0.77 6.98 -2.30
CA PRO A 153 -1.94 7.65 -1.75
C PRO A 153 -1.56 8.69 -0.67
N MET A 154 -0.52 8.43 0.12
CA MET A 154 -0.05 9.37 1.14
C MET A 154 0.49 10.67 0.52
N TYR A 155 1.28 10.60 -0.56
CA TYR A 155 1.78 11.82 -1.22
C TYR A 155 0.68 12.60 -1.91
N LEU A 156 -0.25 11.91 -2.55
CA LEU A 156 -1.40 12.56 -3.17
C LEU A 156 -2.26 13.28 -2.12
N PHE A 157 -2.51 12.64 -0.97
CA PHE A 157 -3.22 13.26 0.15
C PHE A 157 -2.49 14.48 0.71
N ASN A 158 -1.19 14.34 1.01
CA ASN A 158 -0.37 15.44 1.53
C ASN A 158 -0.30 16.62 0.55
N TYR A 159 -0.23 16.35 -0.74
CA TYR A 159 -0.24 17.35 -1.79
C TYR A 159 -1.57 18.11 -1.84
N LYS A 160 -2.70 17.39 -1.90
CA LYS A 160 -4.04 17.99 -1.90
C LYS A 160 -4.26 18.87 -0.68
N ASN A 161 -3.90 18.39 0.52
CA ASN A 161 -4.00 19.18 1.75
C ASN A 161 -3.14 20.46 1.70
N ALA A 162 -1.92 20.36 1.16
CA ALA A 162 -1.02 21.51 1.05
C ALA A 162 -1.55 22.56 0.07
N ILE A 163 -2.16 22.15 -1.05
CA ILE A 163 -2.86 23.06 -1.96
C ILE A 163 -4.05 23.71 -1.28
N THR A 164 -4.95 22.91 -0.69
CA THR A 164 -6.17 23.42 -0.08
C THR A 164 -5.86 24.39 1.05
N LYS A 165 -4.81 24.12 1.83
CA LYS A 165 -4.34 25.03 2.88
C LYS A 165 -3.81 26.37 2.34
N LYS A 166 -3.14 26.37 1.18
CA LYS A 166 -2.52 27.58 0.62
C LYS A 166 -3.49 28.39 -0.24
N PHE A 167 -4.38 27.72 -0.95
CA PHE A 167 -5.17 28.31 -2.04
C PHE A 167 -6.68 28.06 -1.93
N GLY A 168 -7.14 27.38 -0.88
CA GLY A 168 -8.53 26.98 -0.74
C GLY A 168 -8.95 26.00 -1.84
N THR A 169 -10.16 26.15 -2.35
CA THR A 169 -10.72 25.28 -3.40
C THR A 169 -10.35 25.71 -4.82
N LYS A 170 -9.55 26.78 -4.98
CA LYS A 170 -9.26 27.44 -6.27
C LYS A 170 -8.70 26.51 -7.36
N TYR A 171 -7.96 25.47 -6.97
CA TYR A 171 -7.32 24.55 -7.91
C TYR A 171 -7.86 23.12 -7.81
N ASN A 172 -9.05 22.92 -7.21
CA ASN A 172 -9.62 21.58 -7.02
C ASN A 172 -9.90 20.84 -8.33
N ASP A 173 -10.19 21.59 -9.40
CA ASP A 173 -10.51 21.03 -10.72
C ASP A 173 -9.26 20.65 -11.53
N ILE A 174 -8.06 21.02 -11.06
CA ILE A 174 -6.79 20.67 -11.72
C ILE A 174 -6.32 19.32 -11.18
N GLN A 175 -6.37 18.31 -12.03
CA GLN A 175 -5.90 16.97 -11.70
C GLN A 175 -4.39 16.85 -11.91
N THR A 176 -3.63 16.93 -10.82
CA THR A 176 -2.19 16.60 -10.84
C THR A 176 -1.94 15.14 -10.49
N THR A 177 -1.23 14.45 -11.37
CA THR A 177 -0.74 13.09 -11.16
C THR A 177 0.58 13.12 -10.40
N ILE A 178 0.73 12.27 -9.39
CA ILE A 178 1.96 12.11 -8.61
C ILE A 178 2.38 10.65 -8.65
N ASP A 179 3.52 10.36 -9.28
CA ASP A 179 4.01 9.00 -9.49
C ASP A 179 5.44 8.80 -8.99
N PHE A 180 5.76 7.53 -8.70
CA PHE A 180 7.12 7.08 -8.46
C PHE A 180 7.68 6.42 -9.70
N ILE A 181 8.87 6.85 -10.10
CA ILE A 181 9.61 6.23 -11.20
C ILE A 181 10.85 5.51 -10.65
N PRO A 182 11.24 4.38 -11.26
CA PRO A 182 12.43 3.64 -10.84
C PRO A 182 13.69 4.49 -11.04
N ASN A 183 14.74 4.13 -10.30
CA ASN A 183 16.05 4.72 -10.46
C ASN A 183 16.54 4.60 -11.91
N VAL A 184 16.96 5.71 -12.51
CA VAL A 184 17.37 5.76 -13.92
C VAL A 184 18.62 4.92 -14.17
N GLU A 185 19.55 4.83 -13.21
CA GLU A 185 20.77 4.02 -13.41
C GLU A 185 20.49 2.51 -13.42
N LEU A 186 19.53 2.04 -12.61
CA LEU A 186 19.14 0.62 -12.61
C LEU A 186 18.42 0.22 -13.91
N THR A 187 17.68 1.15 -14.51
CA THR A 187 16.89 0.88 -15.72
C THR A 187 17.69 0.99 -17.01
N LYS A 188 18.84 1.70 -17.04
CA LYS A 188 19.70 1.84 -18.23
C LYS A 188 20.07 0.50 -18.89
N ASN A 189 20.25 -0.55 -18.10
CA ASN A 189 20.67 -1.88 -18.56
C ASN A 189 19.62 -2.96 -18.34
N ASN A 190 18.38 -2.58 -18.00
CA ASN A 190 17.35 -3.52 -17.58
C ASN A 190 16.03 -3.21 -18.30
N ASN A 191 15.96 -3.58 -19.59
CA ASN A 191 14.74 -3.49 -20.37
C ASN A 191 13.76 -4.58 -19.90
N PRO A 192 12.57 -4.24 -19.36
CA PRO A 192 11.60 -5.23 -18.88
C PRO A 192 11.21 -6.27 -19.94
N ASN A 193 11.21 -5.88 -21.21
CA ASN A 193 10.89 -6.76 -22.34
C ASN A 193 11.93 -7.87 -22.58
N ASP A 194 13.14 -7.74 -22.04
CA ASP A 194 14.18 -8.76 -22.16
C ASP A 194 13.97 -9.93 -21.19
N TRP A 195 13.02 -9.79 -20.26
CA TRP A 195 12.83 -10.73 -19.16
C TRP A 195 11.47 -11.41 -19.22
N THR A 196 11.43 -12.61 -18.65
CA THR A 196 10.20 -13.36 -18.42
C THR A 196 10.36 -14.22 -17.17
N HIS A 197 9.24 -14.65 -16.61
CA HIS A 197 9.25 -15.71 -15.61
C HIS A 197 9.52 -17.06 -16.30
N PRO A 198 10.23 -17.98 -15.63
CA PRO A 198 10.57 -19.27 -16.20
C PRO A 198 9.34 -20.17 -16.34
N ILE A 199 8.92 -20.37 -17.59
CA ILE A 199 7.83 -21.32 -17.92
C ILE A 199 8.35 -22.76 -17.90
N MET A 200 9.59 -22.95 -18.34
CA MET A 200 10.28 -24.25 -18.36
C MET A 200 11.45 -24.24 -17.38
N LYS A 201 11.72 -25.39 -16.79
CA LYS A 201 12.78 -25.60 -15.79
C LYS A 201 13.82 -26.54 -16.39
N ASN A 202 14.67 -26.00 -17.26
CA ASN A 202 15.68 -26.74 -18.04
C ASN A 202 17.07 -26.57 -17.44
N LYS A 203 17.90 -27.61 -17.55
CA LYS A 203 19.30 -27.52 -17.13
C LYS A 203 20.04 -26.46 -17.95
N GLY A 204 20.87 -25.66 -17.31
CA GLY A 204 21.65 -24.59 -17.95
C GLY A 204 20.94 -23.23 -18.00
N LEU A 205 19.69 -23.12 -17.52
CA LEU A 205 19.00 -21.84 -17.41
C LEU A 205 19.68 -20.93 -16.38
N LYS A 206 20.01 -19.70 -16.78
CA LYS A 206 20.48 -18.67 -15.87
C LYS A 206 19.29 -18.05 -15.17
N ILE A 207 19.23 -18.20 -13.85
CA ILE A 207 18.14 -17.73 -13.01
C ILE A 207 18.56 -16.44 -12.31
N PHE A 208 17.64 -15.47 -12.31
CA PHE A 208 17.82 -14.17 -11.71
C PHE A 208 16.73 -13.90 -10.68
N GLY A 209 17.11 -13.36 -9.53
CA GLY A 209 16.20 -12.93 -8.47
C GLY A 209 15.98 -11.43 -8.53
N GLY A 210 14.95 -10.94 -7.85
CA GLY A 210 14.64 -9.52 -7.76
C GLY A 210 13.30 -9.17 -8.40
N ASN A 211 13.18 -7.96 -8.92
CA ASN A 211 11.92 -7.39 -9.38
C ASN A 211 11.98 -6.94 -10.85
N GLU A 212 10.91 -6.31 -11.34
CA GLU A 212 10.83 -5.81 -12.71
C GLU A 212 11.99 -4.87 -13.10
N TYR A 213 12.53 -4.11 -12.15
CA TYR A 213 13.52 -3.06 -12.36
C TYR A 213 14.95 -3.43 -11.93
N SER A 214 15.14 -4.54 -11.23
CA SER A 214 16.44 -5.03 -10.78
C SER A 214 16.49 -6.55 -10.75
N LYS A 215 17.38 -7.14 -11.56
CA LYS A 215 17.65 -8.58 -11.58
C LYS A 215 19.08 -8.85 -11.14
N GLU A 216 19.24 -9.74 -10.17
CA GLU A 216 20.55 -10.21 -9.73
C GLU A 216 20.72 -11.69 -10.09
N PHE A 217 21.90 -12.04 -10.60
CA PHE A 217 22.19 -13.42 -10.95
C PHE A 217 22.22 -14.30 -9.70
N VAL A 218 21.36 -15.32 -9.65
CA VAL A 218 21.26 -16.25 -8.53
C VAL A 218 22.12 -17.48 -8.79
N GLY A 219 22.12 -17.97 -10.04
CA GLY A 219 22.91 -19.11 -10.46
C GLY A 219 22.37 -19.76 -11.73
N THR A 220 23.05 -20.79 -12.19
CA THR A 220 22.64 -21.61 -13.33
C THR A 220 21.97 -22.89 -12.84
N LEU A 221 20.75 -23.15 -13.30
CA LEU A 221 19.96 -24.32 -12.93
C LEU A 221 20.65 -25.63 -13.35
N GLN A 222 20.79 -26.58 -12.43
CA GLN A 222 21.50 -27.83 -12.70
C GLN A 222 20.59 -29.06 -12.62
N CYS A 223 19.97 -29.24 -11.46
CA CYS A 223 19.22 -30.44 -11.16
C CYS A 223 18.12 -30.14 -10.13
N LYS A 224 17.22 -31.10 -9.95
CA LYS A 224 16.20 -31.07 -8.89
C LYS A 224 16.44 -32.17 -7.87
N TYR A 225 16.17 -31.85 -6.62
CA TYR A 225 16.27 -32.75 -5.48
C TYR A 225 14.93 -32.79 -4.76
N LYS A 226 14.45 -33.98 -4.40
CA LYS A 226 13.27 -34.12 -3.54
C LYS A 226 13.76 -34.48 -2.15
N ASP A 227 13.47 -33.63 -1.19
CA ASP A 227 13.80 -33.88 0.21
C ASP A 227 12.75 -34.79 0.84
N GLU A 228 13.17 -35.97 1.28
CA GLU A 228 12.28 -36.96 1.87
C GLU A 228 11.81 -36.59 3.28
N THR A 229 12.51 -35.67 3.96
CA THR A 229 12.18 -35.30 5.34
C THR A 229 11.00 -34.34 5.43
N ASN A 230 10.88 -33.41 4.49
CA ASN A 230 9.82 -32.40 4.44
C ASN A 230 8.91 -32.54 3.20
N GLY A 231 9.24 -33.44 2.26
CA GLY A 231 8.48 -33.69 1.05
C GLY A 231 8.66 -32.64 -0.06
N ASN A 232 9.42 -31.57 0.20
CA ASN A 232 9.61 -30.48 -0.75
C ASN A 232 10.54 -30.87 -1.89
N THR A 233 10.30 -30.27 -3.06
CA THR A 233 11.22 -30.33 -4.18
C THR A 233 12.02 -29.04 -4.25
N TYR A 234 13.34 -29.16 -4.38
CA TYR A 234 14.29 -28.08 -4.50
C TYR A 234 14.96 -28.11 -5.86
N TYR A 235 15.16 -26.94 -6.45
CA TYR A 235 16.04 -26.72 -7.58
C TYR A 235 17.40 -26.28 -7.10
N ILE A 236 18.43 -26.94 -7.62
CA ILE A 236 19.83 -26.68 -7.29
C ILE A 236 20.45 -25.82 -8.39
N LEU A 237 20.99 -24.68 -7.98
CA LEU A 237 21.64 -23.71 -8.83
C LEU A 237 23.11 -23.58 -8.42
N TYR A 238 24.00 -23.52 -9.41
CA TYR A 238 25.41 -23.18 -9.17
C TYR A 238 25.73 -21.76 -9.60
N LYS A 239 26.43 -21.04 -8.73
CA LYS A 239 27.03 -19.74 -9.04
C LYS A 239 28.36 -19.95 -9.77
N ASP A 240 28.87 -18.87 -10.37
CA ASP A 240 30.14 -18.91 -11.12
C ASP A 240 31.34 -19.32 -10.25
N ASN A 241 31.26 -19.09 -8.94
CA ASN A 241 32.27 -19.50 -7.95
C ASN A 241 32.09 -20.96 -7.44
N GLY A 242 31.17 -21.73 -8.03
CA GLY A 242 30.87 -23.11 -7.65
C GLY A 242 29.98 -23.26 -6.41
N SER A 243 29.59 -22.17 -5.74
CA SER A 243 28.65 -22.25 -4.61
C SER A 243 27.25 -22.65 -5.05
N GLU A 244 26.56 -23.39 -4.18
CA GLU A 244 25.20 -23.86 -4.38
C GLU A 244 24.17 -22.87 -3.82
N THR A 245 23.04 -22.74 -4.50
CA THR A 245 21.83 -22.10 -3.98
C THR A 245 20.62 -22.99 -4.29
N ARG A 246 19.69 -23.07 -3.33
CA ARG A 246 18.47 -23.88 -3.43
C ARG A 246 17.26 -22.98 -3.56
N ILE A 247 16.37 -23.30 -4.49
CA ILE A 247 15.08 -22.64 -4.66
C ILE A 247 13.99 -23.69 -4.47
N VAL A 248 12.98 -23.41 -3.65
CA VAL A 248 11.85 -24.34 -3.48
C VAL A 248 10.96 -24.29 -4.72
N ASP A 249 10.42 -25.44 -5.16
CA ASP A 249 9.74 -25.56 -6.45
C ASP A 249 8.59 -24.56 -6.66
N TYR A 250 7.80 -24.30 -5.61
CA TYR A 250 6.69 -23.35 -5.67
C TYR A 250 7.13 -21.87 -5.67
N GLU A 251 8.38 -21.57 -5.31
CA GLU A 251 8.92 -20.21 -5.33
C GLU A 251 9.55 -19.86 -6.69
N PHE A 252 9.77 -20.87 -7.54
CA PHE A 252 10.53 -20.73 -8.78
C PHE A 252 9.91 -19.72 -9.76
N ASP A 253 8.59 -19.56 -9.73
CA ASP A 253 7.87 -18.63 -10.60
C ASP A 253 8.10 -17.16 -10.22
N ASN A 254 8.64 -16.87 -9.03
CA ASN A 254 9.02 -15.52 -8.62
C ASN A 254 10.36 -15.06 -9.21
N TYR A 255 11.09 -15.94 -9.90
CA TYR A 255 12.38 -15.65 -10.50
C TYR A 255 12.25 -15.23 -11.96
N TRP A 256 13.35 -14.73 -12.50
CA TRP A 256 13.44 -14.17 -13.84
C TRP A 256 14.49 -14.91 -14.66
N ILE A 257 14.25 -14.94 -15.96
CA ILE A 257 15.18 -15.43 -16.97
C ILE A 257 15.18 -14.46 -18.16
N LYS A 258 16.27 -14.43 -18.93
CA LYS A 258 16.32 -13.65 -20.17
C LYS A 258 15.59 -14.38 -21.28
N ARG A 259 14.69 -13.69 -21.99
CA ARG A 259 13.92 -14.25 -23.11
C ARG A 259 14.81 -14.77 -24.25
N ASN A 260 15.90 -14.04 -24.52
CA ASN A 260 16.86 -14.38 -25.57
C ASN A 260 18.06 -15.20 -25.05
N ASP A 261 17.94 -15.85 -23.89
CA ASP A 261 18.97 -16.79 -23.45
C ASP A 261 18.96 -18.01 -24.40
N SER A 262 20.13 -18.38 -24.93
CA SER A 262 20.27 -19.53 -25.84
C SER A 262 19.76 -20.82 -25.23
N ASN A 263 19.79 -20.92 -23.90
CA ASN A 263 19.35 -22.09 -23.15
C ASN A 263 17.86 -22.05 -22.77
N TYR A 264 17.15 -20.96 -23.07
CA TYR A 264 15.74 -20.83 -22.73
C TYR A 264 14.86 -21.85 -23.47
N ASN A 265 15.09 -21.98 -24.78
CA ASN A 265 14.30 -22.84 -25.67
C ASN A 265 14.92 -24.22 -25.91
N SER A 266 16.09 -24.51 -25.34
CA SER A 266 16.69 -25.84 -25.45
C SER A 266 15.94 -26.80 -24.53
N ALA A 267 15.18 -27.73 -25.13
CA ALA A 267 14.35 -28.73 -24.46
C ALA A 267 15.16 -29.83 -23.75
N ILE A 268 16.10 -29.44 -22.87
CA ILE A 268 16.83 -30.36 -22.00
C ILE A 268 16.16 -30.28 -20.63
N GLY A 269 15.18 -31.17 -20.41
CA GLY A 269 14.50 -31.29 -19.12
C GLY A 269 15.49 -31.47 -17.97
N ILE A 270 15.14 -30.96 -16.80
CA ILE A 270 16.04 -31.02 -15.64
C ILE A 270 16.15 -32.42 -15.04
N SER A 271 17.39 -32.89 -14.85
CA SER A 271 17.68 -34.18 -14.23
C SER A 271 17.50 -34.12 -12.71
N LYS A 272 17.33 -35.30 -12.09
CA LYS A 272 17.51 -35.41 -10.62
C LYS A 272 18.98 -35.19 -10.27
N CYS A 273 19.23 -34.61 -9.10
CA CYS A 273 20.58 -34.58 -8.53
C CYS A 273 20.99 -36.02 -8.14
N TYR A 274 22.27 -36.35 -8.31
CA TYR A 274 22.85 -37.62 -7.89
C TYR A 274 23.46 -37.49 -6.50
#